data_AF-A0AAV7G2F2-F1
#
_entry.id   AF-A0AAV7G2F2-F1
#
_cell.length_a   1.000
_cell.length_b   1.000
_cell.length_c   1.000
_cell.angle_alpha   90.00
_cell.angle_beta   90.00
_cell.angle_gamma   90.00
#
_symmetry.space_group_name_H-M   'P 1'
#
loop_
_entity.id
_entity.type
_entity.pdbx_description
1 polymer ?
#
loop_
_entity_poly.entity_id
_entity_poly.type
_entity_poly.pdbx_seq_one_letter_code
_entity_poly.pdbx_strand_id
1 'polypeptide(L)'
;MQASDNRRNSGKSQQSHSLQNSMHLRESGPNYLPQNFKSSRHGSQMRKISPQSSNVQYCTLESSSAVATHTYSSPPSTASFSSASESQGSHQDCHSDNASESPVSASCVTEDLNDLKGKLKELESVMLGPELDAVDSFDTFELLMELPSGDLRQVLTACARAVGENNFSAAEWLITELRQMVSVSGEPIERLGAYLLEGLVARLSSSGSSIYKALKCKEPTSSDLMSYMHILYEVCPYFKFGYMSANGAIAEALKNEDRVHIIDFQIAQGSQWVTLIQALAARPGGPPHVRITGIDDSFNAYARGGGLHIVGQRLSRLAESCKVPFEFHPALMSGCEVEVENLGIRPGEALAVNLAFQLHHIPDESVSTTNHRDRILRLVKSLTPKVVTLVEQESNTNTAAFFPRFMETLDYYTAIFESIDVTLPRENKERINVEQHCLARDIVNIIACEGIERVERHEVHGKWKSRFKMAGFTPYPLSSLVNATIKSLLENYCDKYRLEEIDGALYLGWMNRALVVSSAWR
;
A
#
# COMPACT_ATOMS: atom_id res chain seq x y z
N MET A 1 29.15 75.64 12.14
CA MET A 1 28.63 75.05 13.39
C MET A 1 29.17 73.62 13.45
N GLN A 2 30.23 73.38 14.22
CA GLN A 2 30.24 73.04 15.66
C GLN A 2 29.89 71.55 15.89
N ALA A 3 30.73 70.73 16.54
CA ALA A 3 32.10 70.97 17.01
C ALA A 3 32.87 69.65 17.27
N SER A 4 34.22 69.74 17.34
CA SER A 4 35.19 68.75 17.86
C SER A 4 35.28 67.37 17.16
N ASP A 5 36.44 66.83 16.74
CA ASP A 5 37.79 66.68 17.34
C ASP A 5 37.93 65.48 18.32
N ASN A 6 39.02 64.67 18.33
CA ASN A 6 40.06 64.37 17.32
C ASN A 6 40.96 63.21 17.84
N ARG A 7 41.33 62.22 16.99
CA ARG A 7 42.56 61.35 17.14
C ARG A 7 42.64 60.48 18.44
N ARG A 8 43.61 59.56 18.66
CA ARG A 8 44.67 58.88 17.86
C ARG A 8 45.09 57.56 18.55
N ASN A 9 45.56 56.58 17.77
CA ASN A 9 46.55 55.54 18.19
C ASN A 9 46.13 54.60 19.36
N SER A 10 46.79 53.47 19.64
CA SER A 10 47.82 52.68 18.93
C SER A 10 47.65 51.22 19.32
N GLY A 11 47.93 50.28 18.41
CA GLY A 11 47.87 48.85 18.73
C GLY A 11 49.05 48.36 19.60
N LYS A 12 48.83 47.25 20.30
CA LYS A 12 49.88 46.31 20.75
C LYS A 12 49.30 44.90 20.87
N SER A 13 50.11 43.91 20.54
CA SER A 13 49.82 42.49 20.68
C SER A 13 49.95 42.02 22.12
N GLN A 14 49.09 41.10 22.55
CA GLN A 14 49.41 40.18 23.65
C GLN A 14 48.72 38.84 23.46
N GLN A 15 49.42 37.76 23.83
CA GLN A 15 48.90 36.39 23.80
C GLN A 15 48.06 36.12 25.05
N SER A 16 47.01 35.31 24.94
CA SER A 16 46.27 34.79 26.09
C SER A 16 45.95 33.31 25.91
N HIS A 17 46.79 32.49 26.54
CA HIS A 17 46.69 31.05 26.84
C HIS A 17 45.43 30.27 26.42
N SER A 18 45.69 29.13 25.77
CA SER A 18 44.82 27.97 25.81
C SER A 18 44.59 27.48 27.25
N LEU A 19 43.34 27.35 27.65
CA LEU A 19 42.93 26.55 28.81
C LEU A 19 41.83 25.58 28.40
N GLN A 20 42.19 24.31 28.22
CA GLN A 20 41.23 23.22 28.10
C GLN A 20 40.63 22.97 29.48
N ASN A 21 39.34 23.26 29.67
CA ASN A 21 38.57 22.73 30.79
C ASN A 21 37.60 21.66 30.25
N SER A 22 38.05 20.41 30.27
CA SER A 22 37.15 19.26 30.16
C SER A 22 36.25 19.24 31.39
N MET A 23 34.94 19.30 31.18
CA MET A 23 33.95 19.10 32.24
C MET A 23 33.20 17.81 31.96
N HIS A 24 33.68 16.71 32.56
CA HIS A 24 33.02 15.40 32.46
C HIS A 24 31.64 15.44 33.09
N LEU A 25 30.60 15.47 32.26
CA LEU A 25 29.27 15.02 32.66
C LEU A 25 29.29 13.49 32.77
N ARG A 26 29.03 12.99 33.98
CA ARG A 26 28.76 11.57 34.22
C ARG A 26 27.36 11.25 33.71
N GLU A 27 27.27 10.51 32.61
CA GLU A 27 26.07 9.72 32.35
C GLU A 27 26.07 8.50 33.28
N SER A 28 24.89 8.17 33.81
CA SER A 28 24.70 7.07 34.77
C SER A 28 23.28 6.55 34.66
N GLY A 29 23.01 5.84 33.55
CA GLY A 29 21.75 5.16 33.26
C GLY A 29 22.01 3.76 32.70
N PRO A 30 21.08 2.80 32.83
CA PRO A 30 21.35 1.39 32.53
C PRO A 30 21.23 1.06 31.04
N ASN A 31 22.31 0.54 30.44
CA ASN A 31 22.31 -0.05 29.10
C ASN A 31 21.53 -1.37 29.07
N TYR A 32 20.26 -1.32 28.64
CA TYR A 32 19.49 -2.51 28.29
C TYR A 32 19.76 -2.91 26.83
N LEU A 33 20.81 -3.73 26.64
CA LEU A 33 21.08 -4.41 25.38
C LEU A 33 20.06 -5.54 25.14
N PRO A 34 19.45 -5.64 23.94
CA PRO A 34 18.77 -6.85 23.49
C PRO A 34 19.74 -8.05 23.50
N GLN A 35 19.22 -9.26 23.76
CA GLN A 35 20.05 -10.44 23.98
C GLN A 35 20.62 -11.01 22.67
N ASN A 36 21.95 -11.00 22.54
CA ASN A 36 22.64 -11.72 21.47
C ASN A 36 22.50 -13.25 21.62
N PHE A 37 22.02 -13.92 20.58
CA PHE A 37 22.08 -15.38 20.46
C PHE A 37 23.54 -15.85 20.42
N LYS A 38 23.97 -16.60 21.45
CA LYS A 38 25.32 -17.19 21.50
C LYS A 38 25.40 -18.44 20.62
N SER A 39 25.94 -18.29 19.41
CA SER A 39 26.42 -19.42 18.61
C SER A 39 27.56 -20.13 19.34
N SER A 40 27.37 -21.40 19.70
CA SER A 40 28.42 -22.23 20.28
C SER A 40 29.42 -22.65 19.20
N ARG A 41 30.72 -22.53 19.48
CA ARG A 41 31.79 -23.14 18.69
C ARG A 41 32.52 -24.21 19.51
N HIS A 42 32.30 -25.47 19.16
CA HIS A 42 33.32 -26.52 19.34
C HIS A 42 33.67 -27.10 17.96
N GLY A 43 34.92 -27.53 17.81
CA GLY A 43 35.55 -27.70 16.50
C GLY A 43 35.79 -29.15 16.08
N SER A 44 36.02 -29.29 14.77
CA SER A 44 36.76 -30.37 14.11
C SER A 44 36.34 -31.83 14.41
N GLN A 45 35.72 -32.46 13.41
CA GLN A 45 36.37 -33.60 12.76
C GLN A 45 36.03 -33.67 11.27
N MET A 46 36.85 -34.42 10.51
CA MET A 46 36.98 -34.32 9.06
C MET A 46 36.57 -35.63 8.38
N ARG A 47 35.61 -35.58 7.45
CA ARG A 47 35.37 -36.64 6.45
C ARG A 47 35.05 -36.04 5.08
N LYS A 48 35.60 -36.65 4.03
CA LYS A 48 35.28 -36.39 2.62
C LYS A 48 34.13 -37.29 2.17
N ILE A 49 33.35 -36.86 1.19
CA ILE A 49 32.69 -37.70 0.17
C ILE A 49 32.35 -36.81 -1.05
N SER A 50 32.11 -37.45 -2.20
CA SER A 50 32.11 -36.91 -3.57
C SER A 50 30.90 -36.01 -3.93
N PRO A 51 30.98 -35.20 -5.01
CA PRO A 51 29.90 -34.29 -5.40
C PRO A 51 28.74 -34.99 -6.13
N GLN A 52 27.55 -34.39 -6.06
CA GLN A 52 26.43 -34.65 -6.96
C GLN A 52 25.86 -33.33 -7.46
N SER A 53 25.41 -33.33 -8.72
CA SER A 53 24.83 -32.18 -9.42
C SER A 53 23.38 -31.95 -9.01
N SER A 54 23.08 -30.77 -8.46
CA SER A 54 21.70 -30.27 -8.30
C SER A 54 21.35 -29.35 -9.46
N ASN A 55 20.39 -29.75 -10.31
CA ASN A 55 19.83 -28.85 -11.31
C ASN A 55 19.16 -27.65 -10.62
N VAL A 56 19.42 -26.44 -11.12
CA VAL A 56 18.64 -25.25 -10.74
C VAL A 56 17.34 -25.28 -11.54
N GLN A 57 16.22 -25.52 -10.86
CA GLN A 57 14.89 -25.52 -11.46
C GLN A 57 14.19 -24.21 -11.10
N TYR A 58 13.82 -23.44 -12.12
CA TYR A 58 13.13 -22.15 -11.96
C TYR A 58 11.70 -22.38 -11.44
N CYS A 59 11.29 -21.59 -10.45
CA CYS A 59 9.93 -21.66 -9.89
C CYS A 59 9.01 -20.64 -10.58
N THR A 60 8.34 -21.07 -11.64
CA THR A 60 7.14 -20.39 -12.16
C THR A 60 5.92 -20.79 -11.32
N LEU A 61 5.05 -19.84 -10.98
CA LEU A 61 3.82 -20.09 -10.22
C LEU A 61 2.72 -20.66 -11.12
N GLU A 62 2.72 -21.96 -11.35
CA GLU A 62 1.62 -22.64 -12.05
C GLU A 62 0.31 -22.59 -11.24
N SER A 63 -0.78 -22.24 -11.93
CA SER A 63 -2.11 -22.08 -11.33
C SER A 63 -2.96 -23.33 -11.50
N SER A 64 -2.85 -24.28 -10.57
CA SER A 64 -3.60 -25.53 -10.60
C SER A 64 -5.09 -25.34 -10.26
N SER A 65 -5.96 -25.46 -11.28
CA SER A 65 -7.40 -25.62 -11.09
C SER A 65 -7.72 -27.02 -10.55
N ALA A 66 -8.42 -27.12 -9.42
CA ALA A 66 -8.82 -28.40 -8.83
C ALA A 66 -10.33 -28.46 -8.55
N VAL A 67 -11.07 -29.18 -9.39
CA VAL A 67 -12.43 -29.65 -9.07
C VAL A 67 -12.29 -30.91 -8.23
N ALA A 68 -12.94 -30.94 -7.06
CA ALA A 68 -12.90 -32.09 -6.14
C ALA A 68 -14.32 -32.44 -5.64
N THR A 69 -15.01 -33.32 -6.38
CA THR A 69 -16.22 -33.99 -5.90
C THR A 69 -15.84 -35.15 -4.98
N HIS A 70 -16.33 -35.17 -3.73
CA HIS A 70 -16.40 -36.42 -2.95
C HIS A 70 -17.68 -36.53 -2.14
N THR A 71 -18.42 -37.60 -2.42
CA THR A 71 -19.58 -38.09 -1.69
C THR A 71 -19.15 -38.85 -0.43
N TYR A 72 -19.93 -38.72 0.65
CA TYR A 72 -20.00 -39.75 1.70
C TYR A 72 -21.46 -39.94 2.13
N SER A 73 -21.87 -41.20 2.25
CA SER A 73 -23.26 -41.61 2.47
C SER A 73 -23.41 -42.38 3.79
N SER A 74 -24.52 -42.20 4.50
CA SER A 74 -25.09 -43.24 5.38
C SER A 74 -26.59 -42.98 5.69
N PRO A 75 -27.39 -44.02 6.02
CA PRO A 75 -28.86 -44.02 5.86
C PRO A 75 -29.63 -44.50 7.13
N PRO A 76 -30.92 -44.91 7.10
CA PRO A 76 -32.13 -44.31 6.48
C PRO A 76 -33.37 -44.28 7.43
N SER A 77 -34.53 -43.81 6.90
CA SER A 77 -35.91 -44.10 7.34
C SER A 77 -36.41 -43.35 8.61
N THR A 78 -37.68 -42.91 8.71
CA THR A 78 -38.93 -43.65 8.38
C THR A 78 -40.13 -42.74 8.05
N ALA A 79 -41.12 -43.33 7.35
CA ALA A 79 -42.57 -43.03 7.36
C ALA A 79 -43.15 -41.77 6.69
N SER A 80 -44.23 -41.99 5.93
CA SER A 80 -45.11 -41.00 5.27
C SER A 80 -46.49 -40.94 5.96
N PHE A 81 -47.34 -39.94 5.61
CA PHE A 81 -48.71 -40.12 5.05
C PHE A 81 -49.70 -38.95 5.35
N SER A 82 -50.53 -38.60 4.34
CA SER A 82 -51.88 -37.98 4.41
C SER A 82 -52.06 -36.56 5.05
N SER A 83 -53.05 -35.73 4.69
CA SER A 83 -54.01 -35.70 3.55
C SER A 83 -54.85 -34.40 3.52
N ALA A 84 -55.31 -33.98 2.32
CA ALA A 84 -56.39 -33.00 2.06
C ALA A 84 -56.14 -31.52 2.50
N SER A 85 -56.83 -30.48 2.01
CA SER A 85 -58.03 -30.37 1.15
C SER A 85 -58.10 -29.01 0.41
N GLU A 86 -58.68 -28.97 -0.81
CA GLU A 86 -59.41 -27.82 -1.46
C GLU A 86 -58.69 -26.44 -1.66
N SER A 87 -59.03 -25.53 -2.59
CA SER A 87 -59.72 -25.52 -3.92
C SER A 87 -59.58 -24.07 -4.51
N GLN A 88 -59.94 -23.61 -5.72
CA GLN A 88 -60.72 -24.08 -6.89
C GLN A 88 -60.18 -23.45 -8.22
N GLY A 89 -60.42 -24.08 -9.38
CA GLY A 89 -60.63 -23.42 -10.69
C GLY A 89 -59.41 -22.90 -11.50
N SER A 90 -59.47 -22.78 -12.84
CA SER A 90 -60.49 -23.27 -13.80
C SER A 90 -60.04 -23.16 -15.28
N HIS A 91 -60.11 -24.27 -16.04
CA HIS A 91 -60.12 -24.36 -17.53
C HIS A 91 -58.89 -23.78 -18.31
N GLN A 92 -58.59 -24.16 -19.56
CA GLN A 92 -59.31 -25.00 -20.54
C GLN A 92 -58.35 -25.82 -21.45
N ASP A 93 -58.91 -26.75 -22.22
CA ASP A 93 -58.29 -27.74 -23.11
C ASP A 93 -57.67 -27.10 -24.40
N CYS A 94 -56.94 -27.76 -25.33
CA CYS A 94 -57.07 -29.11 -25.90
C CYS A 94 -55.76 -29.74 -26.45
N HIS A 95 -55.68 -31.08 -26.36
CA HIS A 95 -55.42 -32.09 -27.42
C HIS A 95 -54.93 -31.68 -28.84
N SER A 96 -54.17 -32.48 -29.61
CA SER A 96 -53.50 -33.78 -29.35
C SER A 96 -52.64 -34.29 -30.55
N ASP A 97 -51.50 -34.93 -30.22
CA ASP A 97 -50.96 -36.21 -30.73
C ASP A 97 -50.56 -36.52 -32.20
N ASN A 98 -49.47 -37.30 -32.27
CA ASN A 98 -49.00 -38.24 -33.31
C ASN A 98 -48.50 -37.68 -34.68
N ALA A 99 -47.34 -38.06 -35.24
CA ALA A 99 -46.68 -39.38 -35.42
C ALA A 99 -47.35 -40.23 -36.54
N SER A 100 -46.61 -40.87 -37.47
CA SER A 100 -45.16 -40.99 -37.70
C SER A 100 -44.84 -41.59 -39.09
N GLU A 101 -43.55 -41.86 -39.35
CA GLU A 101 -43.00 -42.79 -40.36
C GLU A 101 -42.76 -42.32 -41.82
N SER A 102 -41.59 -42.74 -42.33
CA SER A 102 -41.10 -42.70 -43.72
C SER A 102 -41.28 -44.13 -44.34
N PRO A 103 -40.48 -44.72 -45.28
CA PRO A 103 -39.30 -44.26 -46.06
C PRO A 103 -39.26 -44.73 -47.57
N VAL A 104 -38.10 -44.53 -48.23
CA VAL A 104 -37.56 -45.18 -49.48
C VAL A 104 -38.36 -45.02 -50.81
N SER A 105 -37.78 -45.07 -52.02
CA SER A 105 -36.44 -45.48 -52.50
C SER A 105 -36.12 -44.95 -53.92
N ALA A 106 -34.83 -44.90 -54.30
CA ALA A 106 -34.28 -45.02 -55.69
C ALA A 106 -34.63 -43.90 -56.74
N SER A 107 -33.82 -43.59 -57.77
CA SER A 107 -32.45 -44.02 -58.16
C SER A 107 -31.74 -42.99 -59.07
N CYS A 108 -30.46 -43.29 -59.36
CA CYS A 108 -29.66 -42.87 -60.53
C CYS A 108 -29.02 -41.47 -60.56
N VAL A 109 -27.73 -41.50 -60.87
CA VAL A 109 -26.82 -40.36 -61.03
C VAL A 109 -26.81 -39.87 -62.48
N THR A 110 -26.70 -38.55 -62.65
CA THR A 110 -26.03 -37.92 -63.79
C THR A 110 -25.08 -36.88 -63.23
N GLU A 111 -23.80 -36.94 -63.61
CA GLU A 111 -22.76 -36.06 -63.07
C GLU A 111 -22.90 -34.65 -63.66
N ASP A 112 -23.20 -33.66 -62.81
CA ASP A 112 -23.32 -32.27 -63.24
C ASP A 112 -21.96 -31.57 -63.16
N LEU A 113 -21.56 -30.90 -64.26
CA LEU A 113 -20.35 -30.08 -64.37
C LEU A 113 -20.29 -28.94 -63.33
N ASN A 114 -21.42 -28.59 -62.71
CA ASN A 114 -21.46 -27.66 -61.59
C ASN A 114 -20.79 -28.20 -60.31
N ASP A 115 -20.81 -29.52 -60.05
CA ASP A 115 -20.20 -30.08 -58.83
C ASP A 115 -18.67 -29.92 -58.84
N LEU A 116 -18.01 -30.25 -59.96
CA LEU A 116 -16.56 -30.06 -60.12
C LEU A 116 -16.13 -28.58 -59.92
N LYS A 117 -16.99 -27.64 -60.30
CA LYS A 117 -16.76 -26.19 -60.08
C LYS A 117 -16.99 -25.79 -58.62
N GLY A 118 -17.91 -26.45 -57.91
CA GLY A 118 -18.03 -26.38 -56.46
C GLY A 118 -16.80 -26.93 -55.75
N LYS A 119 -16.35 -28.14 -56.11
CA LYS A 119 -15.16 -28.81 -55.56
C LYS A 119 -13.88 -28.00 -55.74
N LEU A 120 -13.71 -27.31 -56.87
CA LEU A 120 -12.57 -26.42 -57.08
C LEU A 120 -12.59 -25.20 -56.15
N LYS A 121 -13.76 -24.58 -55.91
CA LYS A 121 -13.90 -23.51 -54.91
C LYS A 121 -13.75 -24.00 -53.47
N GLU A 122 -14.21 -25.21 -53.18
CA GLU A 122 -14.06 -25.87 -51.89
C GLU A 122 -12.56 -26.13 -51.60
N LEU A 123 -11.78 -26.51 -52.62
CA LEU A 123 -10.32 -26.65 -52.51
C LEU A 123 -9.61 -25.29 -52.38
N GLU A 124 -10.03 -24.28 -53.14
CA GLU A 124 -9.55 -22.90 -53.07
C GLU A 124 -9.73 -22.33 -51.64
N SER A 125 -10.90 -22.56 -51.04
CA SER A 125 -11.27 -22.22 -49.66
C SER A 125 -10.62 -23.09 -48.56
N VAL A 126 -9.83 -24.10 -48.92
CA VAL A 126 -9.08 -24.96 -48.00
C VAL A 126 -7.57 -24.74 -48.14
N MET A 127 -7.10 -24.35 -49.33
CA MET A 127 -5.71 -23.92 -49.56
C MET A 127 -5.48 -22.48 -49.12
N LEU A 128 -6.49 -21.61 -49.29
CA LEU A 128 -6.59 -20.34 -48.58
C LEU A 128 -7.40 -20.61 -47.32
N GLY A 129 -6.71 -20.81 -46.19
CA GLY A 129 -7.36 -20.87 -44.88
C GLY A 129 -8.13 -19.57 -44.59
N PRO A 130 -9.09 -19.58 -43.66
CA PRO A 130 -9.98 -18.44 -43.44
C PRO A 130 -9.17 -17.16 -43.23
N GLU A 131 -9.44 -16.15 -44.06
CA GLU A 131 -8.82 -14.83 -43.94
C GLU A 131 -9.21 -14.26 -42.57
N LEU A 132 -8.28 -14.30 -41.62
CA LEU A 132 -8.34 -13.52 -40.40
C LEU A 132 -8.44 -12.05 -40.82
N ASP A 133 -9.46 -11.34 -40.34
CA ASP A 133 -9.75 -9.96 -40.74
C ASP A 133 -8.47 -9.10 -40.68
N ALA A 134 -7.94 -8.74 -41.85
CA ALA A 134 -6.66 -8.03 -42.00
C ALA A 134 -6.78 -6.53 -41.65
N VAL A 135 -7.66 -6.20 -40.69
CA VAL A 135 -8.14 -4.85 -40.35
C VAL A 135 -7.96 -4.59 -38.84
N ASP A 136 -6.84 -5.06 -38.30
CA ASP A 136 -6.25 -4.68 -36.98
C ASP A 136 -4.75 -5.04 -36.92
N SER A 137 -4.31 -5.97 -37.77
CA SER A 137 -2.89 -6.32 -37.93
C SER A 137 -1.98 -5.16 -38.37
N PHE A 138 -2.50 -4.06 -38.92
CA PHE A 138 -1.68 -2.92 -39.35
C PHE A 138 -1.32 -2.02 -38.15
N ASP A 139 -2.30 -1.57 -37.38
CA ASP A 139 -2.11 -0.82 -36.13
C ASP A 139 -1.27 -1.62 -35.12
N THR A 140 -1.50 -2.93 -35.02
CA THR A 140 -0.69 -3.84 -34.19
C THR A 140 0.76 -3.92 -34.67
N PHE A 141 1.01 -3.89 -35.99
CA PHE A 141 2.35 -3.94 -36.57
C PHE A 141 3.09 -2.59 -36.48
N GLU A 142 2.38 -1.47 -36.59
CA GLU A 142 2.93 -0.13 -36.40
C GLU A 142 3.36 0.07 -34.93
N LEU A 143 2.54 -0.37 -33.97
CA LEU A 143 2.94 -0.44 -32.55
C LEU A 143 4.16 -1.37 -32.32
N LEU A 144 4.25 -2.49 -33.04
CA LEU A 144 5.42 -3.38 -32.99
C LEU A 144 6.71 -2.74 -33.54
N MET A 145 6.59 -1.83 -34.50
CA MET A 145 7.72 -1.15 -35.15
C MET A 145 8.28 0.02 -34.35
N GLU A 146 7.48 0.65 -33.48
CA GLU A 146 7.94 1.77 -32.64
C GLU A 146 8.59 1.34 -31.30
N LEU A 147 8.37 0.12 -30.83
CA LEU A 147 8.85 -0.32 -29.52
C LEU A 147 10.35 -0.73 -29.52
N PRO A 148 11.21 -0.11 -28.69
CA PRO A 148 12.60 -0.55 -28.56
C PRO A 148 12.68 -1.92 -27.87
N SER A 149 13.02 -2.95 -28.66
CA SER A 149 13.17 -4.33 -28.20
C SER A 149 14.19 -4.41 -27.05
N GLY A 150 13.70 -4.55 -25.81
CA GLY A 150 14.50 -4.70 -24.61
C GLY A 150 14.26 -3.66 -23.49
N ASP A 151 13.61 -2.52 -23.75
CA ASP A 151 13.28 -1.57 -22.67
C ASP A 151 12.00 -1.98 -21.94
N LEU A 152 12.16 -2.66 -20.80
CA LEU A 152 11.06 -3.11 -19.94
C LEU A 152 10.10 -1.97 -19.55
N ARG A 153 10.59 -0.75 -19.32
CA ARG A 153 9.74 0.38 -18.93
C ARG A 153 8.84 0.80 -20.10
N GLN A 154 9.34 0.73 -21.33
CA GLN A 154 8.55 1.03 -22.53
C GLN A 154 7.56 -0.10 -22.84
N VAL A 155 7.94 -1.38 -22.71
CA VAL A 155 7.01 -2.51 -22.89
C VAL A 155 5.90 -2.50 -21.83
N LEU A 156 6.21 -2.19 -20.56
CA LEU A 156 5.21 -1.98 -19.50
C LEU A 156 4.24 -0.84 -19.85
N THR A 157 4.76 0.27 -20.37
CA THR A 157 3.96 1.44 -20.80
C THR A 157 3.04 1.08 -21.96
N ALA A 158 3.54 0.37 -22.96
CA ALA A 158 2.75 -0.10 -24.11
C ALA A 158 1.66 -1.09 -23.68
N CYS A 159 1.97 -2.02 -22.78
CA CYS A 159 1.01 -2.98 -22.27
C CYS A 159 -0.13 -2.28 -21.50
N ALA A 160 0.20 -1.29 -20.65
CA ALA A 160 -0.79 -0.51 -19.94
C ALA A 160 -1.64 0.37 -20.87
N ARG A 161 -1.07 0.84 -21.99
CA ARG A 161 -1.82 1.52 -23.05
C ARG A 161 -2.83 0.56 -23.69
N ALA A 162 -2.38 -0.57 -24.21
CA ALA A 162 -3.24 -1.57 -24.87
C ALA A 162 -4.38 -2.05 -23.96
N VAL A 163 -4.09 -2.34 -22.68
CA VAL A 163 -5.10 -2.70 -21.66
C VAL A 163 -6.06 -1.53 -21.35
N GLY A 164 -5.62 -0.28 -21.45
CA GLY A 164 -6.47 0.90 -21.26
C GLY A 164 -7.35 1.26 -22.45
N GLU A 165 -6.88 0.96 -23.66
CA GLU A 165 -7.58 1.20 -24.93
C GLU A 165 -8.46 -0.01 -25.32
N ASN A 166 -8.34 -1.14 -24.60
CA ASN A 166 -9.02 -2.43 -24.84
C ASN A 166 -8.55 -3.18 -26.10
N ASN A 167 -7.31 -2.94 -26.56
CA ASN A 167 -6.69 -3.79 -27.56
C ASN A 167 -6.17 -5.07 -26.87
N PHE A 168 -7.05 -6.07 -26.79
CA PHE A 168 -6.78 -7.35 -26.12
C PHE A 168 -5.62 -8.12 -26.78
N SER A 169 -5.55 -8.15 -28.10
CA SER A 169 -4.53 -8.91 -28.84
C SER A 169 -3.12 -8.33 -28.64
N ALA A 170 -2.95 -7.01 -28.70
CA ALA A 170 -1.69 -6.37 -28.36
C ALA A 170 -1.35 -6.54 -26.87
N ALA A 171 -2.33 -6.47 -25.97
CA ALA A 171 -2.12 -6.68 -24.54
C ALA A 171 -1.64 -8.11 -24.21
N GLU A 172 -2.24 -9.15 -24.79
CA GLU A 172 -1.84 -10.54 -24.56
C GLU A 172 -0.44 -10.86 -25.10
N TRP A 173 -0.06 -10.28 -26.24
CA TRP A 173 1.30 -10.38 -26.77
C TRP A 173 2.31 -9.67 -25.87
N LEU A 174 2.04 -8.40 -25.48
CA LEU A 174 2.91 -7.63 -24.59
C LEU A 174 3.05 -8.27 -23.20
N ILE A 175 1.98 -8.88 -22.65
CA ILE A 175 2.03 -9.69 -21.42
C ILE A 175 2.97 -10.89 -21.58
N THR A 176 3.02 -11.51 -22.77
CA THR A 176 3.87 -12.69 -23.05
C THR A 176 5.34 -12.32 -23.16
N GLU A 177 5.66 -11.14 -23.72
CA GLU A 177 7.03 -10.60 -23.71
C GLU A 177 7.43 -10.15 -22.30
N LEU A 178 6.57 -9.44 -21.56
CA LEU A 178 6.85 -8.99 -20.19
C LEU A 178 7.19 -10.14 -19.24
N ARG A 179 6.53 -11.31 -19.38
CA ARG A 179 6.86 -12.53 -18.61
C ARG A 179 8.31 -13.01 -18.77
N GLN A 180 8.99 -12.65 -19.87
CA GLN A 180 10.38 -13.00 -20.14
C GLN A 180 11.37 -11.93 -19.63
N MET A 181 10.87 -10.71 -19.35
CA MET A 181 11.69 -9.54 -18.97
C MET A 181 11.65 -9.23 -17.46
N VAL A 182 10.65 -9.69 -16.73
CA VAL A 182 10.47 -9.37 -15.30
C VAL A 182 11.11 -10.41 -14.36
N SER A 183 11.60 -9.97 -13.20
CA SER A 183 12.30 -10.82 -12.24
C SER A 183 12.20 -10.27 -10.82
N VAL A 184 11.67 -11.06 -9.89
CA VAL A 184 11.57 -10.69 -8.46
C VAL A 184 12.92 -10.61 -7.72
N SER A 185 14.01 -11.07 -8.35
CA SER A 185 15.39 -10.96 -7.82
C SER A 185 16.28 -10.07 -8.69
N GLY A 186 15.69 -9.33 -9.64
CA GLY A 186 16.39 -8.57 -10.67
C GLY A 186 16.72 -7.12 -10.31
N GLU A 187 16.96 -6.31 -11.34
CA GLU A 187 17.05 -4.85 -11.25
C GLU A 187 15.73 -4.25 -10.68
N PRO A 188 15.75 -3.03 -10.09
CA PRO A 188 14.55 -2.40 -9.53
C PRO A 188 13.32 -2.38 -10.46
N ILE A 189 13.55 -2.12 -11.75
CA ILE A 189 12.49 -2.10 -12.78
C ILE A 189 11.98 -3.50 -13.14
N GLU A 190 12.81 -4.54 -13.07
CA GLU A 190 12.43 -5.94 -13.29
C GLU A 190 11.56 -6.45 -12.13
N ARG A 191 11.89 -6.03 -10.90
CA ARG A 191 11.17 -6.35 -9.67
C ARG A 191 9.82 -5.63 -9.60
N LEU A 192 9.79 -4.34 -9.90
CA LEU A 192 8.55 -3.57 -10.02
C LEU A 192 7.68 -4.08 -11.18
N GLY A 193 8.31 -4.38 -12.33
CA GLY A 193 7.64 -4.89 -13.52
C GLY A 193 6.87 -6.18 -13.26
N ALA A 194 7.39 -7.09 -12.43
CA ALA A 194 6.69 -8.30 -12.04
C ALA A 194 5.33 -8.00 -11.36
N TYR A 195 5.30 -7.06 -10.41
CA TYR A 195 4.06 -6.71 -9.70
C TYR A 195 3.10 -5.84 -10.54
N LEU A 196 3.63 -4.99 -11.43
CA LEU A 196 2.81 -4.27 -12.42
C LEU A 196 2.18 -5.22 -13.44
N LEU A 197 2.92 -6.24 -13.89
CA LEU A 197 2.43 -7.28 -14.82
C LEU A 197 1.29 -8.09 -14.20
N GLU A 198 1.44 -8.55 -12.95
CA GLU A 198 0.34 -9.20 -12.22
C GLU A 198 -0.89 -8.28 -12.10
N GLY A 199 -0.68 -6.98 -11.85
CA GLY A 199 -1.75 -5.98 -11.86
C GLY A 199 -2.44 -5.84 -13.24
N LEU A 200 -1.68 -5.88 -14.33
CA LEU A 200 -2.20 -5.79 -15.70
C LEU A 200 -2.98 -7.06 -16.09
N VAL A 201 -2.45 -8.25 -15.81
CA VAL A 201 -3.12 -9.55 -16.03
C VAL A 201 -4.42 -9.64 -15.22
N ALA A 202 -4.36 -9.24 -13.95
CA ALA A 202 -5.52 -9.19 -13.06
C ALA A 202 -6.60 -8.19 -13.52
N ARG A 203 -6.19 -7.07 -14.12
CA ARG A 203 -7.12 -6.11 -14.74
C ARG A 203 -7.78 -6.70 -15.99
N LEU A 204 -6.99 -7.23 -16.91
CA LEU A 204 -7.46 -7.78 -18.20
C LEU A 204 -8.46 -8.92 -17.99
N SER A 205 -8.18 -9.78 -17.00
CA SER A 205 -9.05 -10.90 -16.61
C SER A 205 -10.28 -10.48 -15.77
N SER A 206 -10.49 -9.17 -15.54
CA SER A 206 -11.49 -8.63 -14.59
C SER A 206 -11.44 -9.26 -13.18
N SER A 207 -10.28 -9.79 -12.79
CA SER A 207 -10.08 -10.61 -11.59
C SER A 207 -9.35 -9.88 -10.47
N GLY A 208 -8.96 -8.61 -10.66
CA GLY A 208 -8.27 -7.77 -9.68
C GLY A 208 -8.87 -7.79 -8.28
N SER A 209 -10.20 -7.76 -8.19
CA SER A 209 -10.97 -7.92 -6.95
C SER A 209 -10.69 -9.26 -6.24
N SER A 210 -10.80 -10.36 -6.99
CA SER A 210 -10.57 -11.72 -6.50
C SER A 210 -9.11 -11.95 -6.13
N ILE A 211 -8.17 -11.38 -6.88
CA ILE A 211 -6.72 -11.47 -6.62
C ILE A 211 -6.35 -10.62 -5.40
N TYR A 212 -6.83 -9.38 -5.28
CA TYR A 212 -6.61 -8.53 -4.10
C TYR A 212 -7.18 -9.19 -2.82
N LYS A 213 -8.38 -9.78 -2.89
CA LYS A 213 -8.96 -10.56 -1.80
C LYS A 213 -8.17 -11.84 -1.52
N ALA A 214 -7.68 -12.55 -2.54
CA ALA A 214 -6.86 -13.74 -2.37
C ALA A 214 -5.48 -13.42 -1.76
N LEU A 215 -4.87 -12.27 -2.09
CA LEU A 215 -3.66 -11.77 -1.43
C LEU A 215 -3.92 -11.49 0.06
N LYS A 216 -5.06 -10.87 0.38
CA LYS A 216 -5.54 -10.65 1.76
C LYS A 216 -5.90 -11.95 2.52
N CYS A 217 -6.12 -13.06 1.82
CA CYS A 217 -6.38 -14.39 2.41
C CYS A 217 -5.15 -15.33 2.42
N LYS A 218 -4.11 -15.03 1.65
CA LYS A 218 -2.81 -15.74 1.63
C LYS A 218 -1.72 -14.96 2.38
N GLU A 219 -2.10 -14.13 3.35
CA GLU A 219 -1.13 -13.40 4.16
C GLU A 219 -0.25 -14.39 4.96
N PRO A 220 1.07 -14.14 5.06
CA PRO A 220 2.00 -14.93 5.88
C PRO A 220 1.64 -14.71 7.36
N THR A 221 2.15 -15.54 8.30
CA THR A 221 1.61 -15.52 9.67
C THR A 221 1.65 -14.11 10.29
N SER A 222 0.75 -13.79 11.22
CA SER A 222 0.69 -12.43 11.80
C SER A 222 2.01 -11.97 12.45
N SER A 223 2.90 -12.89 12.81
CA SER A 223 4.29 -12.63 13.21
C SER A 223 5.21 -12.31 12.02
N ASP A 224 5.05 -12.97 10.88
CA ASP A 224 5.87 -12.77 9.67
C ASP A 224 5.50 -11.44 8.99
N LEU A 225 4.21 -11.15 8.81
CA LEU A 225 3.75 -9.86 8.27
C LEU A 225 4.18 -8.68 9.16
N MET A 226 4.16 -8.89 10.49
CA MET A 226 4.70 -7.95 11.47
C MET A 226 6.22 -7.80 11.35
N SER A 227 6.95 -8.88 11.03
CA SER A 227 8.38 -8.83 10.72
C SER A 227 8.65 -8.00 9.46
N TYR A 228 7.94 -8.26 8.35
CA TYR A 228 8.17 -7.55 7.08
C TYR A 228 7.84 -6.05 7.18
N MET A 229 6.72 -5.68 7.81
CA MET A 229 6.40 -4.28 8.08
C MET A 229 7.43 -3.61 9.01
N HIS A 230 7.99 -4.33 9.98
CA HIS A 230 9.07 -3.83 10.84
C HIS A 230 10.39 -3.67 10.06
N ILE A 231 10.74 -4.61 9.19
CA ILE A 231 11.93 -4.53 8.32
C ILE A 231 11.81 -3.30 7.41
N LEU A 232 10.67 -3.09 6.75
CA LEU A 232 10.43 -1.91 5.91
C LEU A 232 10.54 -0.60 6.71
N TYR A 233 9.98 -0.57 7.94
CA TYR A 233 10.11 0.56 8.87
C TYR A 233 11.57 0.82 9.30
N GLU A 234 12.41 -0.22 9.42
CA GLU A 234 13.82 -0.04 9.76
C GLU A 234 14.65 0.43 8.57
N VAL A 235 14.57 -0.26 7.43
CA VAL A 235 15.43 -0.05 6.25
C VAL A 235 15.04 1.16 5.41
N CYS A 236 13.79 1.62 5.45
CA CYS A 236 13.34 2.80 4.71
C CYS A 236 12.82 3.89 5.65
N PRO A 237 13.14 5.18 5.40
CA PRO A 237 12.77 6.25 6.30
C PRO A 237 11.28 6.63 6.26
N TYR A 238 10.44 6.07 5.36
CA TYR A 238 9.07 6.53 5.08
C TYR A 238 8.21 6.74 6.34
N PHE A 239 8.04 5.67 7.12
CA PHE A 239 7.22 5.67 8.33
C PHE A 239 7.89 6.43 9.47
N LYS A 240 9.22 6.29 9.64
CA LYS A 240 10.00 7.02 10.65
C LYS A 240 9.90 8.55 10.44
N PHE A 241 10.06 9.01 9.21
CA PHE A 241 9.85 10.40 8.79
C PHE A 241 8.43 10.88 9.15
N GLY A 242 7.41 10.14 8.72
CA GLY A 242 6.01 10.47 8.98
C GLY A 242 5.70 10.58 10.47
N TYR A 243 5.99 9.52 11.22
CA TYR A 243 5.71 9.44 12.65
C TYR A 243 6.52 10.47 13.46
N MET A 244 7.81 10.67 13.17
CA MET A 244 8.63 11.63 13.94
C MET A 244 8.24 13.09 13.64
N SER A 245 7.85 13.41 12.41
CA SER A 245 7.41 14.77 12.06
C SER A 245 6.03 15.09 12.64
N ALA A 246 5.08 14.16 12.55
CA ALA A 246 3.78 14.26 13.22
C ALA A 246 3.92 14.34 14.75
N ASN A 247 4.71 13.45 15.36
CA ASN A 247 4.98 13.48 16.81
C ASN A 247 5.66 14.77 17.25
N GLY A 248 6.54 15.36 16.43
CA GLY A 248 7.13 16.67 16.67
C GLY A 248 6.08 17.78 16.75
N ALA A 249 5.17 17.84 15.77
CA ALA A 249 4.06 18.80 15.76
C ALA A 249 3.14 18.65 16.98
N ILE A 250 2.80 17.39 17.33
CA ILE A 250 1.95 17.04 18.46
C ILE A 250 2.62 17.43 19.78
N ALA A 251 3.89 17.05 19.99
CA ALA A 251 4.66 17.42 21.18
C ALA A 251 4.77 18.93 21.37
N GLU A 252 4.98 19.68 20.27
CA GLU A 252 5.09 21.14 20.34
C GLU A 252 3.75 21.83 20.63
N ALA A 253 2.65 21.37 20.02
CA ALA A 253 1.31 21.92 20.24
C ALA A 253 0.76 21.61 21.64
N LEU A 254 1.22 20.53 22.28
CA LEU A 254 0.77 20.06 23.59
C LEU A 254 1.77 20.32 24.73
N LYS A 255 2.89 21.01 24.45
CA LYS A 255 4.02 21.16 25.40
C LYS A 255 3.65 21.73 26.77
N ASN A 256 2.64 22.59 26.85
CA ASN A 256 2.21 23.27 28.09
C ASN A 256 0.94 22.67 28.73
N GLU A 257 0.47 21.50 28.27
CA GLU A 257 -0.81 20.91 28.69
C GLU A 257 -0.60 19.79 29.71
N ASP A 258 -1.41 19.73 30.78
CA ASP A 258 -1.29 18.67 31.80
C ASP A 258 -2.14 17.43 31.52
N ARG A 259 -3.14 17.57 30.65
CA ARG A 259 -4.01 16.48 30.18
C ARG A 259 -4.11 16.56 28.66
N VAL A 260 -3.70 15.51 27.97
CA VAL A 260 -3.72 15.43 26.51
C VAL A 260 -4.55 14.27 26.04
N HIS A 261 -5.30 14.48 24.94
CA HIS A 261 -6.03 13.45 24.23
C HIS A 261 -5.52 13.40 22.80
N ILE A 262 -5.06 12.23 22.36
CA ILE A 262 -4.66 11.97 20.98
C ILE A 262 -5.71 11.06 20.37
N ILE A 263 -6.23 11.44 19.20
CA ILE A 263 -7.07 10.56 18.37
C ILE A 263 -6.20 10.11 17.19
N ASP A 264 -5.98 8.82 17.08
CA ASP A 264 -5.30 8.22 15.94
C ASP A 264 -6.32 7.50 15.06
N PHE A 265 -6.43 7.92 13.80
CA PHE A 265 -7.38 7.33 12.84
C PHE A 265 -6.94 5.98 12.28
N GLN A 266 -5.68 5.58 12.47
CA GLN A 266 -5.19 4.25 12.13
C GLN A 266 -4.10 3.76 13.09
N ILE A 267 -4.52 3.39 14.30
CA ILE A 267 -3.60 3.01 15.39
C ILE A 267 -2.71 1.80 15.07
N ALA A 268 -3.15 0.91 14.18
CA ALA A 268 -2.43 -0.28 13.73
C ALA A 268 -1.76 -1.05 14.89
N GLN A 269 -0.43 -1.01 15.02
CA GLN A 269 0.32 -1.64 16.13
C GLN A 269 0.77 -0.67 17.24
N GLY A 270 0.47 0.63 17.11
CA GLY A 270 0.83 1.68 18.07
C GLY A 270 2.30 2.17 18.01
N SER A 271 3.06 1.77 17.00
CA SER A 271 4.51 2.04 16.90
C SER A 271 4.86 3.54 16.86
N GLN A 272 4.05 4.38 16.20
CA GLN A 272 4.20 5.84 16.23
C GLN A 272 4.30 6.38 17.65
N TRP A 273 3.44 5.92 18.56
CA TRP A 273 3.30 6.48 19.91
C TRP A 273 4.40 6.08 20.87
N VAL A 274 5.22 5.07 20.52
CA VAL A 274 6.36 4.64 21.35
C VAL A 274 7.32 5.81 21.60
N THR A 275 7.69 6.52 20.53
CA THR A 275 8.63 7.65 20.61
C THR A 275 8.00 8.89 21.28
N LEU A 276 6.70 9.14 21.06
CA LEU A 276 6.02 10.28 21.70
C LEU A 276 5.83 10.07 23.21
N ILE A 277 5.48 8.87 23.67
CA ILE A 277 5.37 8.55 25.11
C ILE A 277 6.72 8.78 25.80
N GLN A 278 7.82 8.37 25.17
CA GLN A 278 9.19 8.62 25.68
C GLN A 278 9.54 10.13 25.68
N ALA A 279 9.20 10.87 24.62
CA ALA A 279 9.44 12.31 24.56
C ALA A 279 8.61 13.10 25.60
N LEU A 280 7.36 12.69 25.85
CA LEU A 280 6.50 13.28 26.88
C LEU A 280 6.98 12.93 28.29
N ALA A 281 7.55 11.75 28.52
CA ALA A 281 8.20 11.39 29.78
C ALA A 281 9.43 12.26 30.09
N ALA A 282 10.18 12.65 29.04
CA ALA A 282 11.35 13.53 29.15
C ALA A 282 11.01 15.04 29.23
N ARG A 283 9.73 15.41 29.21
CA ARG A 283 9.27 16.81 29.18
C ARG A 283 9.69 17.58 30.45
N PRO A 284 10.24 18.81 30.35
CA PRO A 284 10.44 19.69 31.50
C PRO A 284 9.13 19.91 32.27
N GLY A 285 9.15 19.76 33.60
CA GLY A 285 7.95 19.77 34.45
C GLY A 285 7.28 18.40 34.61
N GLY A 286 7.64 17.40 33.81
CA GLY A 286 7.13 16.03 33.88
C GLY A 286 6.04 15.71 32.84
N PRO A 287 5.69 14.43 32.70
CA PRO A 287 4.71 13.98 31.71
C PRO A 287 3.28 14.46 32.02
N PRO A 288 2.47 14.76 30.99
CA PRO A 288 1.04 14.96 31.14
C PRO A 288 0.32 13.62 31.37
N HIS A 289 -0.95 13.67 31.76
CA HIS A 289 -1.86 12.54 31.57
C HIS A 289 -2.14 12.36 30.07
N VAL A 290 -1.73 11.23 29.51
CA VAL A 290 -1.88 10.91 28.07
C VAL A 290 -3.05 9.96 27.87
N ARG A 291 -4.06 10.37 27.12
CA ARG A 291 -5.10 9.48 26.61
C ARG A 291 -4.95 9.29 25.10
N ILE A 292 -5.01 8.05 24.61
CA ILE A 292 -5.03 7.75 23.18
C ILE A 292 -6.34 7.04 22.83
N THR A 293 -7.14 7.65 21.96
CA THR A 293 -8.19 6.94 21.20
C THR A 293 -7.54 6.34 19.97
N GLY A 294 -7.56 5.01 19.86
CA GLY A 294 -7.03 4.30 18.70
C GLY A 294 -8.17 3.72 17.85
N ILE A 295 -8.37 4.27 16.66
CA ILE A 295 -9.28 3.75 15.64
C ILE A 295 -8.50 2.80 14.72
N ASP A 296 -9.05 1.62 14.46
CA ASP A 296 -8.62 0.66 13.43
C ASP A 296 -9.70 -0.42 13.30
N ASP A 297 -9.82 -1.06 12.15
CA ASP A 297 -10.93 -1.97 11.85
C ASP A 297 -10.72 -3.41 12.38
N SER A 298 -11.70 -4.28 12.12
CA SER A 298 -11.66 -5.70 12.45
C SER A 298 -10.88 -6.56 11.45
N PHE A 299 -10.75 -6.14 10.19
CA PHE A 299 -10.00 -6.86 9.16
C PHE A 299 -8.49 -6.78 9.41
N ASN A 300 -8.01 -5.63 9.89
CA ASN A 300 -6.61 -5.38 10.25
C ASN A 300 -6.18 -6.10 11.54
N ALA A 301 -7.10 -6.79 12.24
CA ALA A 301 -6.79 -7.60 13.41
C ALA A 301 -5.69 -8.63 13.16
N TYR A 302 -5.54 -9.13 11.94
CA TYR A 302 -4.47 -10.05 11.57
C TYR A 302 -3.09 -9.37 11.58
N ALA A 303 -2.90 -8.33 10.76
CA ALA A 303 -1.67 -7.54 10.68
C ALA A 303 -1.28 -6.84 12.01
N ARG A 304 -2.26 -6.59 12.88
CA ARG A 304 -2.10 -6.06 14.24
C ARG A 304 -1.61 -7.11 15.26
N GLY A 305 -1.72 -8.40 14.95
CA GLY A 305 -1.46 -9.51 15.88
C GLY A 305 -2.58 -9.73 16.91
N GLY A 306 -3.81 -9.30 16.60
CA GLY A 306 -5.03 -9.54 17.38
C GLY A 306 -5.92 -8.31 17.54
N GLY A 307 -6.72 -8.29 18.61
CA GLY A 307 -7.65 -7.18 18.90
C GLY A 307 -6.95 -5.91 19.42
N LEU A 308 -7.61 -4.75 19.27
CA LEU A 308 -7.10 -3.44 19.72
C LEU A 308 -6.64 -3.41 21.20
N HIS A 309 -7.22 -4.25 22.06
CA HIS A 309 -6.81 -4.37 23.46
C HIS A 309 -5.32 -4.76 23.63
N ILE A 310 -4.74 -5.48 22.67
CA ILE A 310 -3.31 -5.86 22.69
C ILE A 310 -2.43 -4.63 22.49
N VAL A 311 -2.82 -3.71 21.60
CA VAL A 311 -2.12 -2.44 21.36
C VAL A 311 -2.21 -1.56 22.61
N GLY A 312 -3.41 -1.45 23.20
CA GLY A 312 -3.61 -0.79 24.49
C GLY A 312 -2.69 -1.34 25.58
N GLN A 313 -2.63 -2.67 25.76
CA GLN A 313 -1.71 -3.29 26.72
C GLN A 313 -0.22 -3.01 26.44
N ARG A 314 0.20 -2.98 25.17
CA ARG A 314 1.59 -2.65 24.78
C ARG A 314 1.91 -1.21 25.17
N LEU A 315 1.04 -0.26 24.84
CA LEU A 315 1.21 1.16 25.14
C LEU A 315 1.13 1.46 26.64
N SER A 316 0.19 0.83 27.39
CA SER A 316 0.10 0.96 28.85
C SER A 316 1.39 0.50 29.55
N ARG A 317 1.97 -0.66 29.17
CA ARG A 317 3.23 -1.15 29.75
C ARG A 317 4.41 -0.22 29.46
N LEU A 318 4.46 0.35 28.25
CA LEU A 318 5.48 1.34 27.91
C LEU A 318 5.31 2.61 28.75
N ALA A 319 4.10 3.15 28.82
CA ALA A 319 3.80 4.35 29.59
C ALA A 319 4.09 4.16 31.08
N GLU A 320 3.73 3.01 31.66
CA GLU A 320 4.08 2.61 33.04
C GLU A 320 5.60 2.60 33.25
N SER A 321 6.37 1.97 32.34
CA SER A 321 7.84 1.97 32.42
C SER A 321 8.46 3.37 32.29
N CYS A 322 7.80 4.27 31.56
CA CYS A 322 8.16 5.68 31.39
C CYS A 322 7.58 6.61 32.48
N LYS A 323 6.78 6.07 33.43
CA LYS A 323 6.06 6.81 34.48
C LYS A 323 5.08 7.88 33.95
N VAL A 324 4.51 7.64 32.77
CA VAL A 324 3.48 8.48 32.13
C VAL A 324 2.10 7.99 32.58
N PRO A 325 1.25 8.83 33.21
CA PRO A 325 -0.15 8.47 33.47
C PRO A 325 -0.88 8.30 32.13
N PHE A 326 -1.46 7.11 31.90
CA PHE A 326 -1.88 6.72 30.55
C PHE A 326 -3.22 5.97 30.51
N GLU A 327 -4.02 6.28 29.49
CA GLU A 327 -5.29 5.64 29.19
C GLU A 327 -5.40 5.33 27.67
N PHE A 328 -5.93 4.15 27.33
CA PHE A 328 -6.21 3.76 25.94
C PHE A 328 -7.69 3.47 25.73
N HIS A 329 -8.29 4.11 24.72
CA HIS A 329 -9.68 3.95 24.32
C HIS A 329 -9.76 3.30 22.93
N PRO A 330 -10.15 2.02 22.80
CA PRO A 330 -10.22 1.33 21.52
C PRO A 330 -11.52 1.66 20.76
N ALA A 331 -11.40 2.12 19.51
CA ALA A 331 -12.52 2.32 18.59
C ALA A 331 -12.42 1.31 17.42
N LEU A 332 -13.01 0.12 17.60
CA LEU A 332 -12.96 -0.96 16.62
C LEU A 332 -14.01 -0.74 15.51
N MET A 333 -13.68 0.09 14.52
CA MET A 333 -14.55 0.48 13.40
C MET A 333 -13.73 1.03 12.23
N SER A 334 -14.33 1.12 11.04
CA SER A 334 -13.70 1.83 9.93
C SER A 334 -13.65 3.34 10.20
N GLY A 335 -12.59 4.02 9.77
CA GLY A 335 -12.52 5.48 9.78
C GLY A 335 -13.71 6.17 9.07
N CYS A 336 -14.34 5.47 8.11
CA CYS A 336 -15.53 5.91 7.37
C CYS A 336 -16.80 5.99 8.23
N GLU A 337 -16.83 5.24 9.34
CA GLU A 337 -17.95 5.05 10.25
C GLU A 337 -17.85 5.95 11.50
N VAL A 338 -16.68 6.54 11.78
CA VAL A 338 -16.39 7.31 13.01
C VAL A 338 -17.30 8.53 13.18
N GLU A 339 -18.00 8.58 14.31
CA GLU A 339 -18.83 9.69 14.80
C GLU A 339 -18.26 10.22 16.15
N VAL A 340 -18.80 11.30 16.70
CA VAL A 340 -18.17 12.06 17.79
C VAL A 340 -18.18 11.30 19.12
N GLU A 341 -19.25 10.55 19.36
CA GLU A 341 -19.45 9.63 20.48
C GLU A 341 -18.37 8.55 20.56
N ASN A 342 -17.92 8.01 19.42
CA ASN A 342 -16.92 6.94 19.39
C ASN A 342 -15.56 7.41 19.89
N LEU A 343 -15.27 8.71 19.76
CA LEU A 343 -14.00 9.33 20.12
C LEU A 343 -13.84 9.54 21.63
N GLY A 344 -14.95 9.55 22.38
CA GLY A 344 -14.97 9.70 23.83
C GLY A 344 -14.36 11.03 24.30
N ILE A 345 -14.72 12.15 23.69
CA ILE A 345 -14.19 13.49 24.01
C ILE A 345 -14.50 13.88 25.47
N ARG A 346 -13.57 14.56 26.15
CA ARG A 346 -13.71 14.98 27.56
C ARG A 346 -13.34 16.45 27.76
N PRO A 347 -14.10 17.22 28.58
CA PRO A 347 -13.71 18.58 28.94
C PRO A 347 -12.35 18.66 29.66
N GLY A 348 -11.58 19.70 29.31
CA GLY A 348 -10.28 19.98 29.92
C GLY A 348 -9.16 19.01 29.53
N GLU A 349 -9.26 18.35 28.37
CA GLU A 349 -8.15 17.62 27.73
C GLU A 349 -7.76 18.36 26.44
N ALA A 350 -6.46 18.58 26.22
CA ALA A 350 -5.95 19.21 25.01
C ALA A 350 -5.89 18.18 23.88
N LEU A 351 -6.70 18.39 22.85
CA LEU A 351 -6.89 17.43 21.76
C LEU A 351 -5.85 17.61 20.64
N ALA A 352 -5.25 16.51 20.19
CA ALA A 352 -4.53 16.37 18.93
C ALA A 352 -5.14 15.23 18.10
N VAL A 353 -5.10 15.33 16.78
CA VAL A 353 -5.62 14.29 15.87
C VAL A 353 -4.58 13.91 14.83
N ASN A 354 -4.36 12.62 14.64
CA ASN A 354 -3.37 12.04 13.74
C ASN A 354 -4.06 11.33 12.57
N LEU A 355 -3.71 11.77 11.36
CA LEU A 355 -4.22 11.26 10.08
C LEU A 355 -2.99 10.80 9.26
N ALA A 356 -2.34 9.74 9.71
CA ALA A 356 -1.13 9.20 9.08
C ALA A 356 -1.46 7.95 8.26
N PHE A 357 -1.16 7.99 6.96
CA PHE A 357 -1.32 6.91 5.99
C PHE A 357 -2.72 6.26 6.03
N GLN A 358 -3.78 7.07 6.01
CA GLN A 358 -5.15 6.56 6.21
C GLN A 358 -6.22 7.28 5.38
N LEU A 359 -6.07 8.57 5.03
CA LEU A 359 -7.12 9.27 4.29
C LEU A 359 -7.22 8.77 2.84
N HIS A 360 -6.14 8.23 2.26
CA HIS A 360 -6.20 7.55 0.97
C HIS A 360 -7.15 6.35 0.96
N HIS A 361 -7.28 5.57 2.04
CA HIS A 361 -8.24 4.44 2.09
C HIS A 361 -9.70 4.87 2.27
N ILE A 362 -9.96 6.10 2.75
CA ILE A 362 -11.32 6.58 2.97
C ILE A 362 -12.02 6.85 1.61
N PRO A 363 -13.25 6.35 1.37
CA PRO A 363 -14.02 6.64 0.16
C PRO A 363 -14.28 8.14 -0.04
N ASP A 364 -14.16 8.57 -1.29
CA ASP A 364 -14.31 9.96 -1.72
C ASP A 364 -15.51 10.15 -2.66
N GLU A 365 -15.61 11.36 -3.20
CA GLU A 365 -16.63 11.76 -4.17
C GLU A 365 -16.71 10.90 -5.47
N SER A 366 -15.70 10.05 -5.76
CA SER A 366 -15.70 9.16 -6.94
C SER A 366 -16.29 7.77 -6.69
N VAL A 367 -16.59 7.43 -5.43
CA VAL A 367 -17.04 6.07 -5.02
C VAL A 367 -18.21 6.06 -4.05
N SER A 368 -18.50 7.17 -3.36
CA SER A 368 -19.64 7.31 -2.47
C SER A 368 -20.37 8.62 -2.75
N THR A 369 -21.69 8.60 -2.64
CA THR A 369 -22.53 9.82 -2.65
C THR A 369 -22.23 10.72 -1.44
N THR A 370 -21.63 10.15 -0.38
CA THR A 370 -21.09 10.88 0.76
C THR A 370 -19.56 10.91 0.65
N ASN A 371 -18.97 12.09 0.49
CA ASN A 371 -17.52 12.26 0.59
C ASN A 371 -17.10 12.10 2.07
N HIS A 372 -16.63 10.90 2.44
CA HIS A 372 -16.24 10.59 3.82
C HIS A 372 -14.95 11.31 4.24
N ARG A 373 -14.02 11.57 3.32
CA ARG A 373 -12.80 12.36 3.58
C ARG A 373 -13.14 13.74 4.13
N ASP A 374 -13.99 14.49 3.41
CA ASP A 374 -14.43 15.81 3.85
C ASP A 374 -15.36 15.75 5.08
N ARG A 375 -16.13 14.65 5.25
CA ARG A 375 -16.92 14.41 6.47
C ARG A 375 -16.02 14.31 7.70
N ILE A 376 -14.96 13.50 7.63
CA ILE A 376 -13.98 13.31 8.71
C ILE A 376 -13.29 14.63 9.04
N LEU A 377 -12.81 15.38 8.03
CA LEU A 377 -12.17 16.67 8.27
C LEU A 377 -13.11 17.68 8.94
N ARG A 378 -14.38 17.77 8.51
CA ARG A 378 -15.39 18.63 9.17
C ARG A 378 -15.73 18.17 10.59
N LEU A 379 -15.80 16.86 10.83
CA LEU A 379 -15.96 16.30 12.18
C LEU A 379 -14.78 16.69 13.06
N VAL A 380 -13.53 16.42 12.62
CA VAL A 380 -12.31 16.76 13.36
C VAL A 380 -12.22 18.26 13.65
N LYS A 381 -12.63 19.14 12.72
CA LYS A 381 -12.67 20.58 12.97
C LYS A 381 -13.65 20.96 14.08
N SER A 382 -14.82 20.31 14.14
CA SER A 382 -15.83 20.58 15.18
C SER A 382 -15.35 20.25 16.60
N LEU A 383 -14.34 19.38 16.75
CA LEU A 383 -13.71 19.06 18.04
C LEU A 383 -12.75 20.15 18.54
N THR A 384 -12.43 21.15 17.71
CA THR A 384 -11.47 22.24 18.01
C THR A 384 -10.08 21.79 18.51
N PRO A 385 -9.39 20.86 17.81
CA PRO A 385 -8.08 20.36 18.23
C PRO A 385 -6.99 21.44 18.23
N LYS A 386 -5.98 21.30 19.11
CA LYS A 386 -4.80 22.17 19.15
C LYS A 386 -3.84 21.94 17.98
N VAL A 387 -3.89 20.76 17.39
CA VAL A 387 -3.22 20.40 16.13
C VAL A 387 -3.90 19.20 15.47
N VAL A 388 -3.92 19.17 14.14
CA VAL A 388 -4.16 17.96 13.34
C VAL A 388 -2.92 17.70 12.50
N THR A 389 -2.39 16.48 12.52
CA THR A 389 -1.29 16.04 11.66
C THR A 389 -1.81 15.20 10.51
N LEU A 390 -1.27 15.44 9.31
CA LEU A 390 -1.52 14.68 8.10
C LEU A 390 -0.18 14.15 7.57
N VAL A 391 -0.09 12.84 7.35
CA VAL A 391 1.03 12.19 6.67
C VAL A 391 0.46 11.28 5.58
N GLU A 392 0.85 11.49 4.32
CA GLU A 392 0.28 10.76 3.17
C GLU A 392 1.35 10.56 2.09
N GLN A 393 1.12 9.59 1.20
CA GLN A 393 1.93 9.33 0.00
C GLN A 393 1.75 10.48 -1.01
N GLU A 394 2.85 11.09 -1.47
CA GLU A 394 2.80 12.17 -2.45
C GLU A 394 2.67 11.60 -3.87
N SER A 395 1.44 11.17 -4.21
CA SER A 395 1.12 10.57 -5.50
C SER A 395 -0.34 10.83 -5.92
N ASN A 396 -0.61 10.91 -7.23
CA ASN A 396 -1.96 11.11 -7.78
C ASN A 396 -2.57 9.81 -8.34
N THR A 397 -2.67 8.77 -7.53
CA THR A 397 -3.35 7.53 -7.96
C THR A 397 -4.87 7.62 -7.88
N ASN A 398 -5.48 8.58 -7.17
CA ASN A 398 -6.93 8.66 -7.06
C ASN A 398 -7.60 9.17 -8.35
N THR A 399 -7.26 10.39 -8.78
CA THR A 399 -8.06 11.18 -9.75
C THR A 399 -7.82 10.84 -11.22
N ALA A 400 -6.77 10.07 -11.51
CA ALA A 400 -6.37 9.73 -12.86
C ALA A 400 -7.17 8.55 -13.46
N ALA A 401 -7.52 8.69 -14.74
CA ALA A 401 -7.93 7.58 -15.59
C ALA A 401 -6.81 6.51 -15.67
N PHE A 402 -7.15 5.29 -16.11
CA PHE A 402 -6.28 4.11 -15.95
C PHE A 402 -4.84 4.30 -16.46
N PHE A 403 -4.64 4.71 -17.71
CA PHE A 403 -3.28 4.80 -18.27
C PHE A 403 -2.42 5.89 -17.57
N PRO A 404 -2.88 7.15 -17.38
CA PRO A 404 -2.13 8.12 -16.57
C PRO A 404 -1.92 7.67 -15.11
N ARG A 405 -2.85 6.91 -14.53
CA ARG A 405 -2.69 6.32 -13.19
C ARG A 405 -1.60 5.25 -13.17
N PHE A 406 -1.51 4.41 -14.20
CA PHE A 406 -0.44 3.43 -14.36
C PHE A 406 0.93 4.13 -14.45
N MET A 407 1.06 5.17 -15.27
CA MET A 407 2.31 5.94 -15.40
C MET A 407 2.77 6.56 -14.06
N GLU A 408 1.85 7.19 -13.34
CA GLU A 408 2.12 7.75 -12.01
C GLU A 408 2.48 6.67 -10.96
N THR A 409 1.89 5.47 -11.07
CA THR A 409 2.22 4.32 -10.23
C THR A 409 3.62 3.78 -10.55
N LEU A 410 3.93 3.61 -11.84
CA LEU A 410 5.24 3.19 -12.34
C LEU A 410 6.34 4.17 -11.88
N ASP A 411 6.11 5.49 -11.97
CA ASP A 411 7.07 6.51 -11.55
C ASP A 411 7.24 6.59 -10.03
N TYR A 412 6.14 6.54 -9.27
CA TYR A 412 6.21 6.55 -7.80
C TYR A 412 6.92 5.30 -7.26
N TYR A 413 6.52 4.10 -7.71
CA TYR A 413 7.11 2.86 -7.19
C TYR A 413 8.50 2.56 -7.77
N THR A 414 8.91 3.14 -8.91
CA THR A 414 10.31 3.05 -9.36
C THR A 414 11.25 3.63 -8.30
N ALA A 415 10.94 4.83 -7.78
CA ALA A 415 11.70 5.46 -6.71
C ALA A 415 11.69 4.65 -5.40
N ILE A 416 10.57 3.98 -5.06
CA ILE A 416 10.49 3.07 -3.90
C ILE A 416 11.37 1.82 -4.10
N PHE A 417 11.38 1.22 -5.29
CA PHE A 417 12.11 -0.02 -5.57
C PHE A 417 13.63 0.21 -5.69
N GLU A 418 14.05 1.36 -6.23
CA GLU A 418 15.45 1.80 -6.25
C GLU A 418 16.01 2.06 -4.85
N SER A 419 15.22 2.66 -3.96
CA SER A 419 15.67 3.04 -2.62
C SER A 419 15.75 1.85 -1.65
N ILE A 420 14.99 0.79 -1.92
CA ILE A 420 15.16 -0.51 -1.28
C ILE A 420 16.41 -1.24 -1.83
N ASP A 421 16.71 -1.12 -3.12
CA ASP A 421 17.86 -1.76 -3.78
C ASP A 421 19.22 -1.33 -3.19
N VAL A 422 19.36 -0.05 -2.81
CA VAL A 422 20.58 0.45 -2.15
C VAL A 422 20.73 -0.03 -0.71
N THR A 423 19.69 -0.58 -0.10
CA THR A 423 19.65 -0.91 1.33
C THR A 423 19.65 -2.41 1.61
N LEU A 424 19.10 -3.23 0.69
CA LEU A 424 18.96 -4.68 0.85
C LEU A 424 19.39 -5.43 -0.42
N PRO A 425 20.28 -6.45 -0.34
CA PRO A 425 20.71 -7.23 -1.49
C PRO A 425 19.58 -7.91 -2.28
N ARG A 426 19.81 -8.12 -3.58
CA ARG A 426 18.77 -8.57 -4.54
C ARG A 426 18.36 -10.04 -4.39
N GLU A 427 19.19 -10.84 -3.75
CA GLU A 427 18.92 -12.24 -3.40
C GLU A 427 18.34 -12.39 -1.99
N ASN A 428 18.17 -11.28 -1.25
CA ASN A 428 17.68 -11.31 0.12
C ASN A 428 16.18 -11.63 0.16
N LYS A 429 15.84 -12.79 0.75
CA LYS A 429 14.46 -13.24 0.93
C LYS A 429 13.60 -12.25 1.71
N GLU A 430 14.15 -11.57 2.70
CA GLU A 430 13.41 -10.56 3.47
C GLU A 430 13.03 -9.36 2.60
N ARG A 431 13.87 -9.00 1.61
CA ARG A 431 13.56 -7.94 0.64
C ARG A 431 12.42 -8.35 -0.30
N ILE A 432 12.46 -9.59 -0.79
CA ILE A 432 11.39 -10.19 -1.61
C ILE A 432 10.07 -10.21 -0.81
N ASN A 433 10.12 -10.65 0.46
CA ASN A 433 8.95 -10.71 1.34
C ASN A 433 8.37 -9.31 1.61
N VAL A 434 9.22 -8.31 1.88
CA VAL A 434 8.80 -6.90 2.05
C VAL A 434 8.13 -6.36 0.79
N GLU A 435 8.70 -6.57 -0.39
CA GLU A 435 8.10 -6.09 -1.64
C GLU A 435 6.78 -6.81 -1.94
N GLN A 436 6.74 -8.13 -1.76
CA GLN A 436 5.54 -8.94 -2.01
C GLN A 436 4.40 -8.68 -1.02
N HIS A 437 4.68 -8.46 0.26
CA HIS A 437 3.66 -8.35 1.30
C HIS A 437 3.37 -6.92 1.76
N CYS A 438 4.28 -5.96 1.54
CA CYS A 438 4.10 -4.57 1.94
C CYS A 438 3.89 -3.60 0.77
N LEU A 439 4.19 -3.97 -0.48
CA LEU A 439 4.07 -3.06 -1.65
C LEU A 439 3.23 -3.63 -2.79
N ALA A 440 3.42 -4.90 -3.16
CA ALA A 440 2.78 -5.50 -4.33
C ALA A 440 1.25 -5.55 -4.24
N ARG A 441 0.71 -5.78 -3.03
CA ARG A 441 -0.75 -5.74 -2.77
C ARG A 441 -1.35 -4.39 -3.15
N ASP A 442 -0.65 -3.31 -2.84
CA ASP A 442 -1.12 -1.95 -3.03
C ASP A 442 -0.98 -1.55 -4.51
N ILE A 443 0.14 -1.90 -5.15
CA ILE A 443 0.34 -1.80 -6.61
C ILE A 443 -0.80 -2.51 -7.38
N VAL A 444 -1.08 -3.77 -7.04
CA VAL A 444 -2.15 -4.55 -7.67
C VAL A 444 -3.53 -3.91 -7.44
N ASN A 445 -3.79 -3.30 -6.27
CA ASN A 445 -5.05 -2.59 -6.04
C ASN A 445 -5.19 -1.34 -6.94
N ILE A 446 -4.13 -0.54 -7.09
CA ILE A 446 -4.14 0.68 -7.91
C ILE A 446 -4.38 0.36 -9.40
N ILE A 447 -3.77 -0.71 -9.91
CA ILE A 447 -3.84 -1.12 -11.32
C ILE A 447 -5.09 -1.95 -11.62
N ALA A 448 -5.36 -3.00 -10.85
CA ALA A 448 -6.34 -4.03 -11.20
C ALA A 448 -7.76 -3.80 -10.70
N CYS A 449 -7.95 -2.96 -9.67
CA CYS A 449 -9.28 -2.69 -9.10
C CYS A 449 -9.87 -1.37 -9.63
N GLU A 450 -11.19 -1.23 -9.51
CA GLU A 450 -11.92 0.02 -9.74
C GLU A 450 -13.07 0.18 -8.72
N GLY A 451 -13.78 1.30 -8.78
CA GLY A 451 -14.94 1.56 -7.92
C GLY A 451 -14.60 1.44 -6.43
N ILE A 452 -15.51 0.84 -5.67
CA ILE A 452 -15.36 0.59 -4.23
C ILE A 452 -14.25 -0.40 -3.87
N GLU A 453 -13.74 -1.18 -4.83
CA GLU A 453 -12.76 -2.24 -4.59
C GLU A 453 -11.32 -1.74 -4.75
N ARG A 454 -11.13 -0.62 -5.46
CA ARG A 454 -9.89 0.17 -5.40
C ARG A 454 -9.93 1.05 -4.15
N VAL A 455 -9.15 0.68 -3.14
CA VAL A 455 -8.99 1.44 -1.89
C VAL A 455 -7.74 2.31 -1.92
N GLU A 456 -6.71 1.93 -2.67
CA GLU A 456 -5.47 2.69 -2.79
C GLU A 456 -5.67 3.91 -3.71
N ARG A 457 -5.91 5.05 -3.05
CA ARG A 457 -6.40 6.30 -3.66
C ARG A 457 -5.65 7.51 -3.12
N HIS A 458 -4.33 7.52 -3.34
CA HIS A 458 -3.44 8.62 -2.99
C HIS A 458 -3.86 9.92 -3.70
N GLU A 459 -3.72 11.04 -2.99
CA GLU A 459 -3.83 12.38 -3.57
C GLU A 459 -2.58 13.18 -3.22
N VAL A 460 -2.06 13.96 -4.16
CA VAL A 460 -0.98 14.93 -3.93
C VAL A 460 -1.37 15.95 -2.84
N HIS A 461 -0.41 16.42 -2.05
CA HIS A 461 -0.63 17.33 -0.93
C HIS A 461 -1.48 18.55 -1.30
N GLY A 462 -1.36 19.07 -2.53
CA GLY A 462 -2.18 20.17 -3.03
C GLY A 462 -3.69 19.94 -2.92
N LYS A 463 -4.17 18.70 -3.13
CA LYS A 463 -5.59 18.36 -2.97
C LYS A 463 -5.97 18.21 -1.49
N TRP A 464 -5.14 17.54 -0.67
CA TRP A 464 -5.35 17.48 0.79
C TRP A 464 -5.41 18.87 1.43
N LYS A 465 -4.42 19.73 1.15
CA LYS A 465 -4.35 21.14 1.54
C LYS A 465 -5.57 21.95 1.14
N SER A 466 -6.22 21.59 0.03
CA SER A 466 -7.49 22.18 -0.39
C SER A 466 -8.66 21.64 0.44
N ARG A 467 -8.77 20.32 0.66
CA ARG A 467 -9.79 19.70 1.55
C ARG A 467 -9.71 20.26 2.99
N PHE A 468 -8.52 20.37 3.56
CA PHE A 468 -8.28 20.97 4.89
C PHE A 468 -8.74 22.43 4.96
N LYS A 469 -8.38 23.27 3.97
CA LYS A 469 -8.85 24.66 3.90
C LYS A 469 -10.37 24.76 3.77
N MET A 470 -11.01 23.91 2.96
CA MET A 470 -12.47 23.87 2.83
C MET A 470 -13.17 23.42 4.12
N ALA A 471 -12.55 22.55 4.90
CA ALA A 471 -13.01 22.18 6.25
C ALA A 471 -12.70 23.25 7.33
N GLY A 472 -12.11 24.39 6.96
CA GLY A 472 -11.83 25.51 7.86
C GLY A 472 -10.52 25.41 8.64
N PHE A 473 -9.59 24.54 8.23
CA PHE A 473 -8.25 24.48 8.81
C PHE A 473 -7.28 25.51 8.21
N THR A 474 -6.37 25.96 9.06
CA THR A 474 -5.21 26.80 8.75
C THR A 474 -3.93 25.96 8.85
N PRO A 475 -2.91 26.17 7.98
CA PRO A 475 -1.63 25.48 8.13
C PRO A 475 -0.94 25.84 9.45
N TYR A 476 -0.33 24.86 10.09
CA TYR A 476 0.57 25.01 11.23
C TYR A 476 1.97 24.52 10.83
N PRO A 477 2.89 25.43 10.42
CA PRO A 477 4.22 25.04 9.96
C PRO A 477 5.00 24.26 11.03
N LEU A 478 5.71 23.22 10.60
CA LEU A 478 6.60 22.43 11.45
C LEU A 478 7.83 23.28 11.85
N SER A 479 8.18 23.28 13.13
CA SER A 479 9.27 24.14 13.61
C SER A 479 10.65 23.64 13.20
N SER A 480 11.62 24.56 13.15
CA SER A 480 13.01 24.26 12.81
C SER A 480 13.66 23.17 13.68
N LEU A 481 13.16 22.92 14.89
CA LEU A 481 13.59 21.81 15.74
C LEU A 481 13.13 20.46 15.19
N VAL A 482 11.87 20.35 14.74
CA VAL A 482 11.37 19.15 14.06
C VAL A 482 12.14 18.94 12.77
N ASN A 483 12.31 20.00 11.96
CA ASN A 483 12.96 19.91 10.65
C ASN A 483 14.45 19.51 10.79
N ALA A 484 15.15 20.00 11.82
CA ALA A 484 16.50 19.55 12.18
C ALA A 484 16.56 18.09 12.69
N THR A 485 15.59 17.67 13.50
CA THR A 485 15.50 16.28 13.99
C THR A 485 15.27 15.30 12.84
N ILE A 486 14.39 15.64 11.90
CA ILE A 486 14.13 14.85 10.70
C ILE A 486 15.34 14.85 9.75
N LYS A 487 16.07 15.96 9.63
CA LYS A 487 17.32 15.99 8.88
C LYS A 487 18.35 15.01 9.46
N SER A 488 18.53 14.98 10.78
CA SER A 488 19.49 14.08 11.41
C SER A 488 19.02 12.61 11.47
N LEU A 489 17.71 12.34 11.41
CA LEU A 489 17.20 11.00 11.09
C LEU A 489 17.75 10.53 9.73
N LEU A 490 17.67 11.37 8.70
CA LEU A 490 18.09 11.01 7.33
C LEU A 490 19.61 10.87 7.14
N GLU A 491 20.43 11.43 8.05
CA GLU A 491 21.88 11.21 8.09
C GLU A 491 22.27 9.73 8.34
N ASN A 492 21.31 8.88 8.75
CA ASN A 492 21.47 7.43 8.91
C ASN A 492 21.10 6.62 7.65
N TYR A 493 20.72 7.28 6.55
CA TYR A 493 20.24 6.66 5.31
C TYR A 493 21.07 7.11 4.09
N CYS A 494 20.79 6.55 2.91
CA CYS A 494 21.46 6.94 1.67
C CYS A 494 21.22 8.43 1.32
N ASP A 495 22.28 9.10 0.87
CA ASP A 495 22.34 10.51 0.44
C ASP A 495 21.39 10.87 -0.73
N LYS A 496 20.87 9.87 -1.44
CA LYS A 496 19.77 10.03 -2.42
C LYS A 496 18.42 10.39 -1.78
N TYR A 497 18.21 10.13 -0.48
CA TYR A 497 17.04 10.62 0.24
C TYR A 497 17.16 12.12 0.48
N ARG A 498 16.09 12.87 0.21
CA ARG A 498 16.06 14.34 0.34
C ARG A 498 14.92 14.80 1.23
N LEU A 499 15.16 15.89 1.95
CA LEU A 499 14.18 16.60 2.78
C LEU A 499 13.97 17.99 2.22
N GLU A 500 12.74 18.31 1.82
CA GLU A 500 12.35 19.64 1.35
C GLU A 500 11.24 20.20 2.24
N GLU A 501 11.24 21.51 2.46
CA GLU A 501 10.17 22.22 3.17
C GLU A 501 9.47 23.16 2.18
N ILE A 502 8.17 22.94 1.94
CA ILE A 502 7.39 23.70 0.95
C ILE A 502 6.06 24.08 1.58
N ASP A 503 5.75 25.38 1.63
CA ASP A 503 4.56 25.97 2.26
C ASP A 503 4.29 25.49 3.71
N GLY A 504 5.34 25.20 4.48
CA GLY A 504 5.26 24.74 5.87
C GLY A 504 4.96 23.25 6.05
N ALA A 505 4.94 22.47 4.96
CA ALA A 505 4.93 21.00 4.99
C ALA A 505 6.32 20.46 4.66
N LEU A 506 6.69 19.34 5.27
CA LEU A 506 7.91 18.59 4.94
C LEU A 506 7.61 17.52 3.89
N TYR A 507 8.55 17.33 2.98
CA TYR A 507 8.52 16.31 1.94
C TYR A 507 9.77 15.43 2.06
N LEU A 508 9.56 14.13 2.24
CA LEU A 508 10.58 13.11 2.02
C LEU A 508 10.56 12.71 0.55
N GLY A 509 11.69 12.86 -0.13
CA GLY A 509 11.88 12.43 -1.51
C GLY A 509 13.01 11.42 -1.66
N TRP A 510 12.99 10.70 -2.78
CA TRP A 510 14.10 9.92 -3.30
C TRP A 510 14.51 10.50 -4.65
N MET A 511 15.76 10.95 -4.75
CA MET A 511 16.25 11.70 -5.90
C MET A 511 15.25 12.82 -6.27
N ASN A 512 14.80 12.93 -7.53
CA ASN A 512 13.85 13.95 -7.97
C ASN A 512 12.37 13.65 -7.65
N ARG A 513 12.03 12.48 -7.07
CA ARG A 513 10.63 12.10 -6.76
C ARG A 513 10.28 12.35 -5.30
N ALA A 514 9.20 13.07 -5.03
CA ALA A 514 8.59 13.13 -3.70
C ALA A 514 7.84 11.83 -3.40
N LEU A 515 7.98 11.32 -2.17
CA LEU A 515 7.42 10.04 -1.71
C LEU A 515 6.38 10.21 -0.62
N VAL A 516 6.72 10.92 0.46
CA VAL A 516 5.83 11.13 1.62
C VAL A 516 5.80 12.61 1.98
N VAL A 517 4.60 13.15 2.18
CA VAL A 517 4.40 14.49 2.73
C VAL A 517 3.99 14.41 4.19
N SER A 518 4.40 15.39 5.00
CA SER A 518 3.98 15.58 6.38
C SER A 518 3.62 17.04 6.62
N SER A 519 2.43 17.29 7.18
CA SER A 519 1.90 18.63 7.43
C SER A 519 1.09 18.68 8.73
N ALA A 520 1.01 19.86 9.34
CA ALA A 520 0.19 20.09 10.53
C ALA A 520 -0.76 21.28 10.34
N TRP A 521 -1.86 21.29 11.11
CA TRP A 521 -3.04 22.13 10.86
C TRP A 521 -3.74 22.56 12.15
N ARG A 522 -4.49 23.67 12.10
CA ARG A 522 -5.33 24.22 13.20
C ARG A 522 -6.68 24.72 12.72
#